data_AF-A0A4P8I064-F1
#
_entry.id   AF-A0A4P8I064-F1
#
_cell.length_a   1.000
_cell.length_b   1.000
_cell.length_c   1.000
_cell.angle_alpha   90.00
_cell.angle_beta   90.00
_cell.angle_gamma   90.00
#
_symmetry.space_group_name_H-M   'P 1'
#
loop_
_entity.id
_entity.type
_entity.pdbx_description
1 polymer ?
#
loop_
_entity_poly.entity_id
_entity_poly.type
_entity_poly.pdbx_seq_one_letter_code
_entity_poly.pdbx_strand_id
1 'polypeptide(L)'
;MYAVNGQDALKSQAGARTLDPAAPVEKFGAPLVVMDSASSINWASPASTVLFTGAQLQWTTQSDLHMAAAFTVSSVSAEATGLYTHEGGVQAFAGNGPVSLQAHTGQLEILADKEVTVISVNDCIEIKASKKIVLQAGQSSVTLDGGDITFACPGNFSVKGGKHVLDGGASAAANFYGLSNARVNLPTNPLRYSQQINIAGMLENDPEPAGAHYEIWTKGSDARLLARGTVSADALSERIFTDTAEDIEIIVGENEWGRYVHRVDLDDEEVDDAYMDEE
;
A
#
# COMPACT_ATOMS: atom_id res chain seq x y z
N MET A 1 -79.47 -19.05 -30.18
CA MET A 1 -79.66 -20.00 -31.31
C MET A 1 -78.37 -19.96 -32.11
N TYR A 2 -77.55 -20.99 -31.99
CA TYR A 2 -76.22 -21.00 -32.61
C TYR A 2 -76.38 -21.54 -34.02
N ALA A 3 -76.16 -20.69 -35.01
CA ALA A 3 -76.15 -21.08 -36.40
C ALA A 3 -74.69 -21.16 -36.87
N VAL A 4 -74.31 -22.26 -37.52
CA VAL A 4 -73.01 -22.34 -38.22
C VAL A 4 -73.27 -21.83 -39.62
N ASN A 5 -72.71 -20.68 -40.00
CA ASN A 5 -72.95 -20.03 -41.29
C ASN A 5 -74.44 -19.80 -41.61
N GLY A 6 -75.28 -19.52 -40.60
CA GLY A 6 -76.72 -19.28 -40.81
C GLY A 6 -77.59 -20.54 -40.93
N GLN A 7 -77.04 -21.75 -40.74
CA GLN A 7 -77.82 -23.00 -40.65
C GLN A 7 -77.97 -23.49 -39.21
N ASP A 8 -79.12 -24.10 -38.91
CA ASP A 8 -79.38 -24.73 -37.61
C ASP A 8 -78.35 -25.83 -37.33
N ALA A 9 -77.65 -25.69 -36.20
CA ALA A 9 -76.53 -26.54 -35.80
C ALA A 9 -77.03 -27.89 -35.23
N LEU A 10 -77.68 -28.69 -36.07
CA LEU A 10 -78.25 -30.00 -35.78
C LEU A 10 -77.55 -31.09 -36.62
N LYS A 11 -77.45 -32.31 -36.09
CA LYS A 11 -76.94 -33.48 -36.81
C LYS A 11 -78.00 -33.97 -37.81
N SER A 12 -77.57 -34.60 -38.90
CA SER A 12 -78.50 -35.24 -39.82
C SER A 12 -79.04 -36.56 -39.26
N GLN A 13 -80.27 -36.91 -39.60
CA GLN A 13 -80.81 -38.25 -39.32
C GLN A 13 -79.98 -39.32 -40.06
N ALA A 14 -79.85 -40.50 -39.46
CA ALA A 14 -79.08 -41.60 -40.06
C ALA A 14 -79.64 -41.97 -41.44
N GLY A 15 -78.81 -41.83 -42.49
CA GLY A 15 -79.19 -42.13 -43.87
C GLY A 15 -80.04 -41.08 -44.59
N ALA A 16 -80.28 -39.90 -44.00
CA ALA A 16 -81.06 -38.82 -44.60
C ALA A 16 -80.34 -37.46 -44.52
N ARG A 17 -80.73 -36.51 -45.37
CA ARG A 17 -80.23 -35.11 -45.34
C ARG A 17 -81.08 -34.21 -44.44
N THR A 18 -82.13 -34.74 -43.83
CA THR A 18 -82.99 -34.04 -42.87
C THR A 18 -82.30 -33.91 -41.53
N LEU A 19 -82.36 -32.71 -40.93
CA LEU A 19 -81.81 -32.42 -39.62
C LEU A 19 -82.65 -33.07 -38.52
N ASP A 20 -82.00 -33.61 -37.49
CA ASP A 20 -82.65 -34.15 -36.29
C ASP A 20 -82.77 -33.05 -35.22
N PRO A 21 -83.98 -32.57 -34.89
CA PRO A 21 -84.21 -31.52 -33.89
C PRO A 21 -83.74 -31.90 -32.48
N ALA A 22 -83.59 -33.19 -32.18
CA ALA A 22 -83.15 -33.69 -30.88
C ALA A 22 -81.63 -33.85 -30.77
N ALA A 23 -80.88 -33.69 -31.85
CA ALA A 23 -79.45 -33.96 -31.90
C ALA A 23 -78.63 -32.73 -32.32
N PRO A 24 -78.33 -31.79 -31.42
CA PRO A 24 -77.41 -30.68 -31.73
C PRO A 24 -76.03 -31.20 -32.12
N VAL A 25 -75.34 -30.47 -33.00
CA VAL A 25 -73.93 -30.72 -33.31
C VAL A 25 -73.06 -30.41 -32.09
N GLU A 26 -71.90 -31.04 -32.02
CA GLU A 26 -70.92 -30.76 -30.96
C GLU A 26 -70.48 -29.29 -31.02
N LYS A 27 -70.32 -28.67 -29.85
CA LYS A 27 -69.92 -27.26 -29.70
C LYS A 27 -68.83 -27.13 -28.64
N PHE A 28 -68.02 -26.08 -28.75
CA PHE A 28 -67.09 -25.72 -27.69
C PHE A 28 -67.84 -25.30 -26.42
N GLY A 29 -67.29 -25.68 -25.26
CA GLY A 29 -67.81 -25.24 -23.94
C GLY A 29 -67.55 -23.75 -23.64
N ALA A 30 -66.77 -23.08 -24.49
CA ALA A 30 -66.42 -21.67 -24.41
C ALA A 30 -66.43 -21.04 -25.83
N PRO A 31 -66.57 -19.71 -25.97
CA PRO A 31 -66.55 -19.04 -27.28
C PRO A 31 -65.12 -19.02 -27.85
N LEU A 32 -64.74 -20.11 -28.53
CA LEU A 32 -63.43 -20.29 -29.13
C LEU A 32 -63.49 -20.12 -30.65
N VAL A 33 -62.43 -19.53 -31.22
CA VAL A 33 -62.14 -19.57 -32.65
C VAL A 33 -60.93 -20.48 -32.87
N VAL A 34 -61.09 -21.47 -33.74
CA VAL A 34 -60.00 -22.34 -34.21
C VAL A 34 -59.86 -22.14 -35.71
N MET A 35 -58.63 -21.87 -36.16
CA MET A 35 -58.26 -21.81 -37.56
C MET A 35 -57.22 -22.91 -37.81
N ASP A 36 -57.54 -23.87 -38.66
CA ASP A 36 -56.67 -24.99 -38.98
C ASP A 36 -56.72 -25.29 -40.49
N SER A 37 -55.63 -25.82 -41.03
CA SER A 37 -55.50 -26.17 -42.44
C SER A 37 -54.46 -27.29 -42.59
N ALA A 38 -54.81 -28.34 -43.32
CA ALA A 38 -53.89 -29.46 -43.59
C ALA A 38 -52.71 -29.08 -44.52
N SER A 39 -52.73 -27.89 -45.12
CA SER A 39 -51.69 -27.44 -46.05
C SER A 39 -51.10 -26.09 -45.64
N SER A 40 -51.91 -25.01 -45.64
CA SER A 40 -51.40 -23.67 -45.33
C SER A 40 -52.47 -22.70 -44.83
N ILE A 41 -52.01 -21.69 -44.09
CA ILE A 41 -52.78 -20.51 -43.66
C ILE A 41 -51.93 -19.28 -44.01
N ASN A 42 -52.54 -18.27 -44.63
CA ASN A 42 -51.88 -17.00 -44.96
C ASN A 42 -52.70 -15.83 -44.40
N TRP A 43 -52.05 -14.94 -43.66
CA TRP A 43 -52.62 -13.67 -43.20
C TRP A 43 -51.91 -12.51 -43.89
N ALA A 44 -52.61 -11.87 -44.84
CA ALA A 44 -52.07 -10.77 -45.63
C ALA A 44 -53.00 -9.55 -45.58
N SER A 45 -52.40 -8.36 -45.52
CA SER A 45 -53.07 -7.06 -45.57
C SER A 45 -52.16 -6.07 -46.31
N PRO A 46 -52.67 -5.23 -47.23
CA PRO A 46 -51.89 -4.20 -47.89
C PRO A 46 -51.55 -3.01 -46.96
N ALA A 47 -52.25 -2.90 -45.83
CA ALA A 47 -52.03 -1.86 -44.84
C ALA A 47 -51.38 -2.45 -43.59
N SER A 48 -52.16 -2.81 -42.57
CA SER A 48 -51.67 -3.32 -41.30
C SER A 48 -52.35 -4.61 -40.85
N THR A 49 -51.63 -5.37 -40.04
CA THR A 49 -52.11 -6.54 -39.29
C THR A 49 -51.67 -6.34 -37.84
N VAL A 50 -52.58 -6.49 -36.89
CA VAL A 50 -52.29 -6.38 -35.45
C VAL A 50 -52.73 -7.67 -34.76
N LEU A 51 -51.84 -8.24 -33.94
CA LEU A 51 -52.15 -9.35 -33.05
C LEU A 51 -52.05 -8.84 -31.61
N PHE A 52 -53.18 -8.80 -30.93
CA PHE A 52 -53.28 -8.35 -29.55
C PHE A 52 -53.81 -9.49 -28.67
N THR A 53 -53.15 -9.72 -27.53
CA THR A 53 -53.63 -10.65 -26.52
C THR A 53 -53.58 -10.00 -25.15
N GLY A 54 -54.68 -10.02 -24.41
CA GLY A 54 -54.77 -9.40 -23.07
C GLY A 54 -54.04 -10.15 -21.96
N ALA A 55 -53.58 -11.38 -22.23
CA ALA A 55 -52.83 -12.21 -21.29
C ALA A 55 -51.53 -12.73 -21.93
N GLN A 56 -51.60 -13.85 -22.67
CA GLN A 56 -50.42 -14.53 -23.21
C GLN A 56 -50.55 -14.79 -24.71
N LEU A 57 -49.47 -14.55 -25.46
CA LEU A 57 -49.33 -14.98 -26.85
C LEU A 57 -48.26 -16.08 -26.92
N GLN A 58 -48.58 -17.21 -27.54
CA GLN A 58 -47.63 -18.29 -27.79
C GLN A 58 -47.51 -18.51 -29.30
N TRP A 59 -46.27 -18.56 -29.80
CA TRP A 59 -45.96 -18.93 -31.17
C TRP A 59 -45.03 -20.15 -31.13
N THR A 60 -45.41 -21.23 -31.80
CA THR A 60 -44.63 -22.47 -31.81
C THR A 60 -44.49 -22.96 -33.25
N THR A 61 -43.27 -23.29 -33.64
CA THR A 61 -42.91 -23.80 -34.97
C THR A 61 -42.01 -25.02 -34.78
N GLN A 62 -42.22 -26.07 -35.59
CA GLN A 62 -41.41 -27.29 -35.51
C GLN A 62 -40.10 -27.20 -36.32
N SER A 63 -40.15 -26.57 -37.49
CA SER A 63 -38.98 -26.28 -38.33
C SER A 63 -38.52 -24.85 -38.07
N ASP A 64 -38.58 -23.98 -39.08
CA ASP A 64 -37.95 -22.66 -39.02
C ASP A 64 -38.96 -21.53 -38.80
N LEU A 65 -38.61 -20.60 -37.90
CA LEU A 65 -39.29 -19.33 -37.76
C LEU A 65 -38.50 -18.24 -38.49
N HIS A 66 -39.10 -17.64 -39.51
CA HIS A 66 -38.53 -16.49 -40.22
C HIS A 66 -39.29 -15.21 -39.86
N MET A 67 -38.57 -14.22 -39.33
CA MET A 67 -39.09 -12.88 -39.08
C MET A 67 -38.26 -11.88 -39.89
N ALA A 68 -38.88 -11.20 -40.84
CA ALA A 68 -38.22 -10.25 -41.72
C ALA A 68 -39.02 -8.94 -41.80
N ALA A 69 -38.31 -7.82 -41.81
CA ALA A 69 -38.87 -6.50 -42.04
C ALA A 69 -37.95 -5.71 -42.97
N ALA A 70 -38.53 -4.90 -43.86
CA ALA A 70 -37.75 -4.02 -44.74
C ALA A 70 -37.06 -2.87 -43.99
N PHE A 71 -37.57 -2.51 -42.81
CA PHE A 71 -37.08 -1.37 -42.02
C PHE A 71 -36.66 -1.78 -40.62
N THR A 72 -37.62 -2.07 -39.72
CA THR A 72 -37.34 -2.27 -38.30
C THR A 72 -38.02 -3.53 -37.77
N VAL A 73 -37.27 -4.33 -37.02
CA VAL A 73 -37.79 -5.34 -36.09
C VAL A 73 -37.49 -4.86 -34.68
N SER A 74 -38.49 -4.80 -33.81
CA SER A 74 -38.36 -4.40 -32.41
C SER A 74 -39.09 -5.37 -31.51
N SER A 75 -38.44 -5.78 -30.42
CA SER A 75 -39.01 -6.63 -29.38
C SER A 75 -38.73 -5.98 -28.02
N VAL A 76 -39.79 -5.75 -27.25
CA VAL A 76 -39.72 -5.07 -25.96
C VAL A 76 -40.51 -5.88 -24.94
N SER A 77 -39.84 -6.21 -23.84
CA SER A 77 -40.41 -6.93 -22.70
C SER A 77 -40.32 -6.06 -21.46
N ALA A 78 -41.31 -6.14 -20.58
CA ALA A 78 -41.31 -5.36 -19.34
C ALA A 78 -40.32 -5.91 -18.30
N GLU A 79 -40.09 -7.23 -18.28
CA GLU A 79 -39.29 -7.90 -17.24
C GLU A 79 -38.04 -8.58 -17.83
N ALA A 80 -38.23 -9.60 -18.67
CA ALA A 80 -37.12 -10.40 -19.19
C ALA A 80 -37.29 -10.73 -20.68
N THR A 81 -36.16 -10.91 -21.35
CA THR A 81 -36.06 -11.44 -22.72
C THR A 81 -34.95 -12.49 -22.75
N GLY A 82 -35.26 -13.67 -23.28
CA GLY A 82 -34.30 -14.77 -23.42
C GLY A 82 -34.15 -15.20 -24.87
N LEU A 83 -32.92 -15.50 -25.28
CA LEU A 83 -32.58 -16.10 -26.57
C LEU A 83 -31.76 -17.36 -26.29
N TYR A 84 -32.20 -18.50 -26.82
CA TYR A 84 -31.56 -19.79 -26.60
C TYR A 84 -31.54 -20.58 -27.89
N THR A 85 -30.42 -21.25 -28.14
CA THR A 85 -30.29 -22.24 -29.21
C THR A 85 -29.67 -23.51 -28.64
N HIS A 86 -30.20 -24.66 -29.06
CA HIS A 86 -29.67 -25.96 -28.65
C HIS A 86 -28.38 -26.30 -29.42
N GLU A 87 -28.42 -26.06 -30.73
CA GLU A 87 -27.29 -26.23 -31.66
C GLU A 87 -27.24 -25.05 -32.65
N GLY A 88 -26.10 -24.82 -33.29
CA GLY A 88 -25.90 -23.76 -34.29
C GLY A 88 -25.55 -22.36 -33.74
N GLY A 89 -25.79 -22.11 -32.45
CA GLY A 89 -25.38 -20.88 -31.76
C GLY A 89 -26.29 -19.67 -32.04
N VAL A 90 -25.89 -18.50 -31.55
CA VAL A 90 -26.58 -17.21 -31.77
C VAL A 90 -25.65 -16.32 -32.58
N GLN A 91 -26.19 -15.68 -33.63
CA GLN A 91 -25.44 -14.79 -34.51
C GLN A 91 -26.16 -13.45 -34.63
N ALA A 92 -25.40 -12.35 -34.53
CA ALA A 92 -25.90 -10.99 -34.68
C ALA A 92 -24.95 -10.20 -35.59
N PHE A 93 -25.44 -9.78 -36.75
CA PHE A 93 -24.66 -9.07 -37.76
C PHE A 93 -25.31 -7.73 -38.08
N ALA A 94 -24.53 -6.66 -38.04
CA ALA A 94 -24.89 -5.38 -38.65
C ALA A 94 -24.09 -5.23 -39.95
N GLY A 95 -24.77 -5.30 -41.10
CA GLY A 95 -24.11 -5.10 -42.40
C GLY A 95 -23.61 -3.66 -42.59
N ASN A 96 -24.30 -2.70 -41.98
CA ASN A 96 -23.89 -1.31 -41.85
C ASN A 96 -24.34 -0.78 -40.48
N GLY A 97 -23.54 0.10 -39.89
CA GLY A 97 -23.81 0.67 -38.57
C GLY A 97 -23.32 -0.20 -37.40
N PRO A 98 -23.45 0.29 -36.16
CA PRO A 98 -22.88 -0.35 -34.99
C PRO A 98 -23.77 -1.46 -34.44
N VAL A 99 -23.15 -2.46 -33.81
CA VAL A 99 -23.81 -3.35 -32.84
C VAL A 99 -23.53 -2.80 -31.43
N SER A 100 -24.56 -2.72 -30.59
CA SER A 100 -24.41 -2.23 -29.21
C SER A 100 -25.11 -3.15 -28.22
N LEU A 101 -24.42 -3.50 -27.14
CA LEU A 101 -24.92 -4.27 -26.01
C LEU A 101 -24.72 -3.44 -24.74
N GLN A 102 -25.78 -3.20 -23.97
CA GLN A 102 -25.75 -2.29 -22.83
C GLN A 102 -26.61 -2.82 -21.68
N ALA A 103 -26.07 -2.75 -20.46
CA ALA A 103 -26.82 -2.90 -19.22
C ALA A 103 -26.71 -1.58 -18.44
N HIS A 104 -27.82 -0.86 -18.26
CA HIS A 104 -27.79 0.50 -17.71
C HIS A 104 -27.70 0.52 -16.18
N THR A 105 -28.44 -0.37 -15.52
CA THR A 105 -28.49 -0.48 -14.06
C THR A 105 -27.91 -1.79 -13.54
N GLY A 106 -27.86 -2.82 -14.41
CA GLY A 106 -27.41 -4.16 -14.07
C GLY A 106 -26.00 -4.47 -14.58
N GLN A 107 -25.56 -5.69 -14.29
CA GLN A 107 -24.30 -6.24 -14.79
C GLN A 107 -24.46 -6.68 -16.26
N LEU A 108 -23.42 -6.43 -17.06
CA LEU A 108 -23.23 -7.10 -18.35
C LEU A 108 -22.16 -8.16 -18.19
N GLU A 109 -22.51 -9.41 -18.52
CA GLU A 109 -21.64 -10.57 -18.37
C GLU A 109 -21.53 -11.33 -19.69
N ILE A 110 -20.31 -11.72 -20.05
CA ILE A 110 -20.01 -12.53 -21.24
C ILE A 110 -19.18 -13.72 -20.77
N LEU A 111 -19.77 -14.92 -20.83
CA LEU A 111 -19.15 -16.17 -20.39
C LEU A 111 -19.04 -17.14 -21.56
N ALA A 112 -17.92 -17.87 -21.61
CA ALA A 112 -17.71 -18.98 -22.53
C ALA A 112 -16.92 -20.08 -21.83
N ASP A 113 -17.27 -21.34 -22.10
CA ASP A 113 -16.51 -22.52 -21.63
C ASP A 113 -15.16 -22.67 -22.34
N LYS A 114 -15.07 -22.13 -23.56
CA LYS A 114 -13.85 -22.15 -24.39
C LYS A 114 -13.22 -20.76 -24.41
N GLU A 115 -13.13 -20.15 -25.58
CA GLU A 115 -12.49 -18.86 -25.78
C GLU A 115 -13.49 -17.73 -25.98
N VAL A 116 -13.07 -16.52 -25.60
CA VAL A 116 -13.72 -15.27 -25.97
C VAL A 116 -12.71 -14.47 -26.78
N THR A 117 -13.08 -14.14 -28.02
CA THR A 117 -12.21 -13.44 -28.97
C THR A 117 -12.80 -12.07 -29.29
N VAL A 118 -12.04 -11.00 -29.00
CA VAL A 118 -12.41 -9.62 -29.30
C VAL A 118 -11.39 -9.06 -30.28
N ILE A 119 -11.82 -8.74 -31.50
CA ILE A 119 -10.94 -8.28 -32.58
C ILE A 119 -11.50 -6.99 -33.16
N SER A 120 -10.66 -5.96 -33.23
CA SER A 120 -10.85 -4.82 -34.13
C SER A 120 -9.88 -4.96 -35.30
N VAL A 121 -10.41 -4.92 -36.52
CA VAL A 121 -9.61 -5.16 -37.74
C VAL A 121 -8.87 -3.89 -38.19
N ASN A 122 -9.53 -2.73 -38.11
CA ASN A 122 -9.04 -1.50 -38.73
C ASN A 122 -8.71 -0.40 -37.71
N ASP A 123 -9.10 -0.57 -36.44
CA ASP A 123 -9.01 0.48 -35.42
C ASP A 123 -8.67 -0.13 -34.05
N CYS A 124 -9.08 0.49 -32.95
CA CYS A 124 -8.70 0.12 -31.59
C CYS A 124 -9.75 -0.71 -30.83
N ILE A 125 -9.30 -1.31 -29.72
CA ILE A 125 -10.15 -1.86 -28.66
C ILE A 125 -9.94 -1.00 -27.42
N GLU A 126 -11.02 -0.43 -26.88
CA GLU A 126 -10.99 0.37 -25.66
C GLU A 126 -11.70 -0.36 -24.52
N ILE A 127 -11.00 -0.56 -23.39
CA ILE A 127 -11.58 -1.09 -22.15
C ILE A 127 -11.45 0.00 -21.10
N LYS A 128 -12.60 0.54 -20.67
CA LYS A 128 -12.69 1.66 -19.74
C LYS A 128 -13.53 1.26 -18.53
N ALA A 129 -13.05 1.57 -17.33
CA ALA A 129 -13.80 1.41 -16.10
C ALA A 129 -13.56 2.61 -15.18
N SER A 130 -14.57 2.98 -14.39
CA SER A 130 -14.45 4.07 -13.42
C SER A 130 -13.75 3.68 -12.13
N LYS A 131 -13.76 2.37 -11.80
CA LYS A 131 -13.17 1.84 -10.55
C LYS A 131 -11.96 0.96 -10.83
N LYS A 132 -12.14 -0.13 -11.56
CA LYS A 132 -11.14 -1.20 -11.65
C LYS A 132 -11.24 -1.98 -12.95
N ILE A 133 -10.08 -2.33 -13.52
CA ILE A 133 -9.94 -3.33 -14.59
C ILE A 133 -9.01 -4.43 -14.08
N VAL A 134 -9.40 -5.69 -14.24
CA VAL A 134 -8.59 -6.86 -13.89
C VAL A 134 -8.51 -7.80 -15.10
N LEU A 135 -7.29 -8.09 -15.54
CA LEU A 135 -7.00 -9.10 -16.55
C LEU A 135 -6.27 -10.24 -15.85
N GLN A 136 -6.88 -11.41 -15.76
CA GLN A 136 -6.36 -12.55 -15.00
C GLN A 136 -6.20 -13.78 -15.90
N ALA A 137 -5.07 -14.46 -15.78
CA ALA A 137 -4.84 -15.77 -16.36
C ALA A 137 -4.13 -16.68 -15.34
N GLY A 138 -4.83 -17.68 -14.81
CA GLY A 138 -4.29 -18.55 -13.75
C GLY A 138 -3.90 -17.75 -12.50
N GLN A 139 -2.61 -17.73 -12.14
CA GLN A 139 -2.06 -16.95 -11.03
C GLN A 139 -1.41 -15.63 -11.45
N SER A 140 -1.48 -15.27 -12.73
CA SER A 140 -0.92 -14.02 -13.28
C SER A 140 -2.01 -13.00 -13.53
N SER A 141 -1.76 -11.73 -13.20
CA SER A 141 -2.74 -10.66 -13.31
C SER A 141 -2.14 -9.31 -13.72
N VAL A 142 -2.95 -8.51 -14.40
CA VAL A 142 -2.75 -7.08 -14.62
C VAL A 142 -3.97 -6.36 -14.07
N THR A 143 -3.75 -5.47 -13.11
CA THR A 143 -4.81 -4.74 -12.43
C THR A 143 -4.60 -3.24 -12.56
N LEU A 144 -5.61 -2.52 -13.02
CA LEU A 144 -5.68 -1.06 -12.99
C LEU A 144 -6.73 -0.69 -11.92
N ASP A 145 -6.31 0.01 -10.88
CA ASP A 145 -7.15 0.37 -9.74
C ASP A 145 -6.84 1.81 -9.31
N GLY A 146 -7.76 2.74 -9.58
CA GLY A 146 -7.52 4.17 -9.37
C GLY A 146 -6.32 4.68 -10.18
N GLY A 147 -5.26 5.13 -9.48
CA GLY A 147 -4.01 5.60 -10.07
C GLY A 147 -2.93 4.52 -10.22
N ASP A 148 -3.16 3.33 -9.69
CA ASP A 148 -2.16 2.28 -9.60
C ASP A 148 -2.31 1.25 -10.72
N ILE A 149 -1.17 0.77 -11.23
CA ILE A 149 -1.07 -0.34 -12.18
C ILE A 149 -0.23 -1.43 -11.53
N THR A 150 -0.82 -2.61 -11.31
CA THR A 150 -0.17 -3.76 -10.67
C THR A 150 -0.03 -4.92 -11.64
N PHE A 151 1.19 -5.42 -11.79
CA PHE A 151 1.51 -6.67 -12.49
C PHE A 151 1.89 -7.72 -11.44
N ALA A 152 1.08 -8.77 -11.27
CA ALA A 152 1.34 -9.83 -10.31
C ALA A 152 1.52 -11.16 -11.05
N CYS A 153 2.63 -11.87 -10.82
CA CYS A 153 2.82 -13.22 -11.33
C CYS A 153 3.83 -13.98 -10.45
N PRO A 154 3.63 -15.30 -10.21
CA PRO A 154 4.58 -16.11 -9.44
C PRO A 154 5.82 -16.53 -10.24
N GLY A 155 5.74 -16.47 -11.58
CA GLY A 155 6.83 -16.78 -12.48
C GLY A 155 7.67 -15.55 -12.83
N ASN A 156 8.28 -15.57 -14.02
CA ASN A 156 9.09 -14.46 -14.49
C ASN A 156 8.25 -13.37 -15.14
N PHE A 157 8.44 -12.13 -14.71
CA PHE A 157 8.02 -10.94 -15.46
C PHE A 157 9.12 -10.55 -16.45
N SER A 158 8.91 -10.87 -17.74
CA SER A 158 9.88 -10.60 -18.80
C SER A 158 9.46 -9.39 -19.64
N VAL A 159 10.23 -8.30 -19.57
CA VAL A 159 10.04 -7.10 -20.43
C VAL A 159 11.08 -7.12 -21.54
N LYS A 160 10.64 -7.22 -22.80
CA LYS A 160 11.51 -7.19 -23.98
C LYS A 160 11.32 -5.89 -24.74
N GLY A 161 12.37 -5.09 -24.89
CA GLY A 161 12.32 -3.81 -25.60
C GLY A 161 13.71 -3.26 -25.89
N GLY A 162 13.86 -2.48 -26.97
CA GLY A 162 15.14 -1.89 -27.39
C GLY A 162 15.65 -0.77 -26.48
N LYS A 163 14.78 -0.18 -25.65
CA LYS A 163 15.10 0.81 -24.62
C LYS A 163 14.08 0.70 -23.49
N HIS A 164 14.52 0.80 -22.25
CA HIS A 164 13.66 0.82 -21.07
C HIS A 164 13.85 2.19 -20.42
N VAL A 165 13.03 3.17 -20.82
CA VAL A 165 13.09 4.52 -20.27
C VAL A 165 12.21 4.56 -19.05
N LEU A 166 12.84 4.59 -17.89
CA LEU A 166 12.21 4.92 -16.63
C LEU A 166 12.73 6.31 -16.28
N ASP A 167 11.98 7.34 -16.63
CA ASP A 167 12.34 8.70 -16.27
C ASP A 167 12.41 8.83 -14.74
N GLY A 168 13.28 9.73 -14.27
CA GLY A 168 13.48 9.92 -12.84
C GLY A 168 12.16 10.20 -12.12
N GLY A 169 11.97 9.57 -10.95
CA GLY A 169 10.80 9.84 -10.11
C GLY A 169 10.70 11.32 -9.76
N ALA A 170 9.47 11.79 -9.52
CA ALA A 170 9.26 13.16 -9.05
C ALA A 170 10.07 13.39 -7.78
N SER A 171 10.99 14.36 -7.80
CA SER A 171 11.69 14.78 -6.58
C SER A 171 10.80 15.76 -5.83
N ALA A 172 10.39 15.37 -4.62
CA ALA A 172 9.85 16.30 -3.64
C ALA A 172 10.96 16.58 -2.63
N ALA A 173 11.17 17.86 -2.30
CA ALA A 173 12.08 18.23 -1.23
C ALA A 173 11.60 17.58 0.07
N ALA A 174 12.45 16.75 0.69
CA ALA A 174 12.18 16.24 2.03
C ALA A 174 12.07 17.45 2.98
N ASN A 175 10.89 17.63 3.58
CA ASN A 175 10.65 18.71 4.51
C ASN A 175 11.24 18.33 5.87
N PHE A 176 12.54 18.55 6.03
CA PHE A 176 13.20 18.36 7.30
C PHE A 176 12.77 19.48 8.25
N TYR A 177 11.99 19.13 9.28
CA TYR A 177 11.84 20.00 10.45
C TYR A 177 13.25 20.25 11.00
N GLY A 178 13.72 21.50 10.91
CA GLY A 178 15.08 21.87 11.26
C GLY A 178 15.47 21.38 12.66
N LEU A 179 16.59 20.67 12.76
CA LEU A 179 17.12 20.26 14.05
C LEU A 179 17.46 21.51 14.88
N SER A 180 17.05 21.52 16.15
CA SER A 180 17.35 22.62 17.07
C SER A 180 18.87 22.74 17.22
N ASN A 181 19.43 23.84 16.70
CA ASN A 181 20.85 24.11 16.73
C ASN A 181 21.26 24.61 18.13
N ALA A 182 21.21 23.74 19.14
CA ALA A 182 21.68 24.04 20.49
C ALA A 182 23.21 23.87 20.54
N ARG A 183 23.94 24.94 20.20
CA ARG A 183 25.38 24.99 20.49
C ARG A 183 25.56 25.16 22.00
N VAL A 184 26.25 24.22 22.64
CA VAL A 184 26.64 24.32 24.06
C VAL A 184 27.76 25.35 24.20
N ASN A 185 27.51 26.43 24.93
CA ASN A 185 28.55 27.42 25.28
C ASN A 185 29.29 26.94 26.54
N LEU A 186 30.59 26.67 26.40
CA LEU A 186 31.47 26.39 27.53
C LEU A 186 31.90 27.72 28.20
N PRO A 187 31.94 27.79 29.54
CA PRO A 187 32.29 29.01 30.25
C PRO A 187 33.77 29.41 30.01
N THR A 188 34.00 30.69 29.70
CA THR A 188 35.27 31.30 29.30
C THR A 188 36.13 31.80 30.47
N ASN A 189 36.04 31.19 31.65
CA ASN A 189 36.85 31.62 32.80
C ASN A 189 38.34 31.28 32.55
N PRO A 190 39.31 32.12 32.95
CA PRO A 190 40.73 31.83 32.70
C PRO A 190 41.10 30.52 33.40
N LEU A 191 41.82 29.66 32.66
CA LEU A 191 42.34 28.37 33.12
C LEU A 191 43.29 28.61 34.29
N ARG A 192 42.77 28.52 35.53
CA ARG A 192 43.63 28.49 36.73
C ARG A 192 44.20 27.09 36.89
N TYR A 193 45.47 27.02 37.25
CA TYR A 193 46.09 25.75 37.61
C TYR A 193 45.48 25.31 38.95
N SER A 194 44.93 24.10 38.97
CA SER A 194 44.26 23.53 40.12
C SER A 194 45.05 22.33 40.60
N GLN A 195 45.54 22.37 41.84
CA GLN A 195 46.30 21.28 42.43
C GLN A 195 45.65 20.81 43.73
N GLN A 196 45.70 19.51 43.98
CA GLN A 196 45.29 18.88 45.23
C GLN A 196 46.33 17.81 45.55
N ILE A 197 46.94 17.89 46.73
CA ILE A 197 48.09 17.08 47.10
C ILE A 197 47.60 15.91 47.94
N ASN A 198 48.08 14.70 47.63
CA ASN A 198 47.90 13.53 48.48
C ASN A 198 49.09 13.40 49.43
N ILE A 199 48.80 13.48 50.72
CA ILE A 199 49.77 13.54 51.82
C ILE A 199 50.01 12.15 52.41
N ALA A 200 49.22 11.13 52.06
CA ALA A 200 49.37 9.76 52.58
C ALA A 200 50.76 9.18 52.38
N GLY A 201 51.41 9.50 51.26
CA GLY A 201 52.74 9.00 50.94
C GLY A 201 53.90 9.80 51.54
N MET A 202 53.63 10.92 52.21
CA MET A 202 54.67 11.82 52.72
C MET A 202 55.08 11.53 54.17
N LEU A 203 54.25 10.83 54.94
CA LEU A 203 54.60 10.39 56.29
C LEU A 203 54.94 8.90 56.28
N GLU A 204 56.21 8.57 56.03
CA GLU A 204 56.68 7.18 55.83
C GLU A 204 56.43 6.23 57.01
N ASN A 205 56.14 6.73 58.21
CA ASN A 205 56.00 5.91 59.43
C ASN A 205 54.79 6.28 60.32
N ASP A 206 53.86 7.11 59.84
CA ASP A 206 52.67 7.51 60.62
C ASP A 206 51.40 6.92 60.01
N PRO A 207 50.69 5.99 60.69
CA PRO A 207 49.60 5.23 60.08
C PRO A 207 48.30 6.01 59.84
N GLU A 208 48.17 7.26 60.29
CA GLU A 208 46.94 8.04 60.07
C GLU A 208 47.22 9.55 59.82
N PRO A 209 47.47 9.98 58.57
CA PRO A 209 47.75 11.39 58.26
C PRO A 209 46.52 12.30 58.40
N ALA A 210 45.32 11.74 58.58
CA ALA A 210 44.08 12.48 58.70
C ALA A 210 44.06 13.32 59.98
N GLY A 211 43.77 14.61 59.86
CA GLY A 211 43.78 15.54 60.98
C GLY A 211 45.13 16.20 61.26
N ALA A 212 46.23 15.76 60.63
CA ALA A 212 47.51 16.47 60.70
C ALA A 212 47.38 17.89 60.14
N HIS A 213 48.11 18.84 60.72
CA HIS A 213 48.14 20.20 60.21
C HIS A 213 49.13 20.31 59.06
N TYR A 214 48.72 20.97 57.99
CA TYR A 214 49.59 21.25 56.85
C TYR A 214 49.55 22.72 56.48
N GLU A 215 50.67 23.20 55.94
CA GLU A 215 50.78 24.47 55.25
C GLU A 215 51.41 24.25 53.87
N ILE A 216 50.84 24.88 52.84
CA ILE A 216 51.35 24.87 51.47
C ILE A 216 51.85 26.27 51.15
N TRP A 217 53.11 26.35 50.77
CA TRP A 217 53.82 27.59 50.44
C TRP A 217 54.29 27.57 48.99
N THR A 218 54.48 28.73 48.38
CA THR A 218 55.26 28.83 47.14
C THR A 218 56.74 28.65 47.43
N LYS A 219 57.46 27.92 46.57
CA LYS A 219 58.89 27.68 46.71
C LYS A 219 59.70 28.88 46.19
N GLY A 220 60.61 29.44 46.99
CA GLY A 220 61.48 30.55 46.58
C GLY A 220 61.85 31.50 47.72
N SER A 221 62.63 32.54 47.40
CA SER A 221 63.10 33.55 48.39
C SER A 221 61.99 34.46 48.94
N ASP A 222 60.81 34.45 48.33
CA ASP A 222 59.60 35.18 48.76
C ASP A 222 58.43 34.20 48.90
N ALA A 223 58.54 33.29 49.88
CA ALA A 223 57.57 32.22 50.10
C ALA A 223 56.23 32.80 50.58
N ARG A 224 55.15 32.53 49.82
CA ARG A 224 53.78 32.94 50.13
C ARG A 224 52.95 31.72 50.51
N LEU A 225 52.24 31.82 51.63
CA LEU A 225 51.27 30.80 52.04
C LEU A 225 50.09 30.75 51.04
N LEU A 226 49.88 29.60 50.41
CA LEU A 226 48.79 29.34 49.47
C LEU A 226 47.56 28.76 50.18
N ALA A 227 47.77 27.84 51.12
CA ALA A 227 46.71 27.27 51.94
C ALA A 227 47.27 26.70 53.24
N ARG A 228 46.44 26.67 54.28
CA ARG A 228 46.70 25.92 55.51
C ARG A 228 45.42 25.22 55.95
N GLY A 229 45.55 24.03 56.50
CA GLY A 229 44.38 23.25 56.89
C GLY A 229 44.75 22.00 57.66
N THR A 230 43.74 21.18 57.91
CA THR A 230 43.90 19.81 58.39
C THR A 230 43.72 18.86 57.23
N VAL A 231 44.57 17.85 57.15
CA VAL A 231 44.46 16.82 56.11
C VAL A 231 43.12 16.11 56.22
N SER A 232 42.44 15.90 55.08
CA SER A 232 41.13 15.21 55.05
C SER A 232 41.26 13.72 55.42
N ALA A 233 40.13 13.05 55.66
CA ALA A 233 40.10 11.61 55.92
C ALA A 233 40.73 10.76 54.79
N ASP A 234 40.71 11.27 53.54
CA ASP A 234 41.31 10.62 52.38
C ASP A 234 42.80 11.02 52.17
N ALA A 235 43.42 11.61 53.21
CA ALA A 235 44.78 12.13 53.19
C ALA A 235 45.05 13.24 52.15
N LEU A 236 44.02 14.00 51.76
CA LEU A 236 44.15 15.06 50.76
C LEU A 236 44.22 16.44 51.40
N SER A 237 44.98 17.33 50.77
CA SER A 237 44.85 18.77 51.00
C SER A 237 43.54 19.30 50.41
N GLU A 238 43.14 20.50 50.82
CA GLU A 238 42.23 21.31 50.03
C GLU A 238 42.82 21.62 48.65
N ARG A 239 41.93 21.92 47.70
CA ARG A 239 42.31 22.25 46.34
C ARG A 239 42.77 23.71 46.26
N ILE A 240 44.02 23.89 45.88
CA ILE A 240 44.59 25.21 45.66
C ILE A 240 44.52 25.60 44.19
N PHE A 241 44.42 26.90 43.94
CA PHE A 241 44.40 27.46 42.60
C PHE A 241 45.50 28.51 42.48
N THR A 242 46.33 28.40 41.44
CA THR A 242 47.32 29.43 41.07
C THR A 242 47.02 29.95 39.68
N ASP A 243 47.24 31.24 39.46
CA ASP A 243 47.03 31.86 38.15
C ASP A 243 48.19 31.52 37.17
N THR A 244 49.33 31.05 37.71
CA THR A 244 50.56 30.65 37.01
C THR A 244 51.05 29.29 37.50
N ALA A 245 51.86 28.60 36.68
CA ALA A 245 52.54 27.37 37.11
C ALA A 245 53.69 27.74 38.06
N GLU A 246 53.58 27.33 39.32
CA GLU A 246 54.53 27.65 40.39
C GLU A 246 54.86 26.36 41.16
N ASP A 247 56.13 26.21 41.54
CA ASP A 247 56.55 25.13 42.44
C ASP A 247 56.07 25.44 43.86
N ILE A 248 55.56 24.42 44.53
CA ILE A 248 55.02 24.52 45.88
C ILE A 248 55.79 23.61 46.84
N GLU A 249 55.87 24.05 48.09
CA GLU A 249 56.42 23.30 49.20
C GLU A 249 55.30 23.04 50.21
N ILE A 250 55.13 21.79 50.62
CA ILE A 250 54.17 21.42 51.64
C ILE A 250 54.91 20.98 52.89
N ILE A 251 54.46 21.48 54.03
CA ILE A 251 55.00 21.14 55.34
C ILE A 251 53.87 20.56 56.17
N VAL A 252 54.10 19.40 56.78
CA VAL A 252 53.11 18.64 57.56
C VAL A 252 53.72 18.35 58.92
N GLY A 253 52.99 18.58 60.01
CA GLY A 253 53.49 18.33 61.36
C GLY A 253 52.44 18.46 62.46
N GLU A 254 52.80 17.98 63.66
CA GLU A 254 52.03 18.12 64.89
C GLU A 254 52.61 19.26 65.77
N ASN A 255 51.75 19.93 66.55
CA ASN A 255 52.02 21.24 67.18
C ASN A 255 53.29 21.31 68.08
N GLU A 256 54.41 21.82 67.55
CA GLU A 256 55.36 22.81 68.12
C GLU A 256 56.65 22.90 67.24
N TRP A 257 56.92 24.05 66.63
CA TRP A 257 58.04 24.22 65.68
C TRP A 257 59.35 24.66 66.35
N GLY A 258 60.32 23.76 66.46
CA GLY A 258 61.69 24.04 66.92
C GLY A 258 62.72 24.04 65.78
N ARG A 259 63.39 25.16 65.54
CA ARG A 259 64.47 25.32 64.54
C ARG A 259 65.74 24.58 64.99
N TYR A 260 66.10 23.48 64.33
CA TYR A 260 67.43 22.88 64.40
C TYR A 260 68.23 23.22 63.14
N VAL A 261 69.29 24.02 63.30
CA VAL A 261 70.31 24.23 62.26
C VAL A 261 71.42 23.24 62.51
N HIS A 262 71.60 22.26 61.63
CA HIS A 262 72.84 21.51 61.54
C HIS A 262 73.59 21.98 60.29
N ARG A 263 74.67 22.73 60.50
CA ARG A 263 75.60 23.13 59.45
C ARG A 263 76.77 22.15 59.53
N VAL A 264 77.00 21.41 58.45
CA VAL A 264 78.26 20.69 58.23
C VAL A 264 78.73 21.11 56.84
N ASP A 265 79.73 21.98 56.84
CA ASP A 265 80.57 22.29 55.69
C ASP A 265 81.62 21.18 55.58
N LEU A 266 81.79 20.59 54.40
CA LEU A 266 83.04 19.91 54.02
C LEU A 266 83.31 20.19 52.54
N ASP A 267 84.54 20.64 52.33
CA ASP A 267 85.11 21.29 51.16
C ASP A 267 85.45 20.33 50.00
N ASP A 268 85.70 20.98 48.85
CA ASP A 268 86.29 20.48 47.60
C ASP A 268 87.63 19.74 47.76
N GLU A 269 87.87 18.74 46.90
CA GLU A 269 89.17 18.43 46.26
C GLU A 269 88.91 17.38 45.15
N GLU A 270 88.97 17.78 43.88
CA GLU A 270 90.15 17.69 42.99
C GLU A 270 90.62 16.24 42.76
N VAL A 271 90.36 15.71 41.56
CA VAL A 271 90.91 14.44 41.08
C VAL A 271 91.69 14.73 39.80
N ASP A 272 93.00 14.66 39.92
CA ASP A 272 93.95 14.53 38.82
C ASP A 272 94.44 13.08 38.85
N ASP A 273 94.40 12.37 37.72
CA ASP A 273 95.37 11.31 37.47
C ASP A 273 95.46 10.96 35.98
N ALA A 274 96.71 11.02 35.53
CA ALA A 274 97.23 10.85 34.20
C ALA A 274 97.83 9.44 34.03
N TYR A 275 97.60 8.87 32.84
CA TYR A 275 98.50 8.03 32.03
C TYR A 275 99.20 6.78 32.62
N MET A 276 99.05 5.67 31.89
CA MET A 276 100.07 4.77 31.29
C MET A 276 99.49 3.34 31.25
N ASP A 277 99.17 2.72 30.12
CA ASP A 277 99.93 2.23 28.95
C ASP A 277 100.17 0.70 29.02
N GLU A 278 100.09 0.09 27.83
CA GLU A 278 100.45 -1.29 27.41
C GLU A 278 99.50 -2.43 27.89
N GLU A 279 98.90 -3.27 27.03
CA GLU A 279 99.39 -3.91 25.79
C GLU A 279 98.26 -4.07 24.74
#